data_AF-A0A3A6MQ80-F1
#
_entry.id   AF-A0A3A6MQ80-F1
#
_cell.length_a   1.000
_cell.length_b   1.000
_cell.length_c   1.000
_cell.angle_alpha   90.00
_cell.angle_beta   90.00
_cell.angle_gamma   90.00
#
_symmetry.space_group_name_H-M   'P 1'
#
loop_
_entity.id
_entity.type
_entity.pdbx_description
1 polymer ?
#
loop_
_entity_poly.entity_id
_entity_poly.type
_entity_poly.pdbx_seq_one_letter_code
_entity_poly.pdbx_strand_id
1 'polypeptide(L)'
;MTTKQTKGPRRPPNIKKLADSFDRNDTQNMEWEETDLKFERPEMVHVSLRIPKEDMIVIQKAAPTAGLGHTTYMRMLIRQALTSK
;
A
#
# COMPACT_ATOMS: atom_id res chain seq x y z
N MET A 1 7.34 -9.98 -30.13
CA MET A 1 6.19 -10.01 -29.20
C MET A 1 6.61 -10.84 -28.00
N THR A 2 6.94 -10.19 -26.88
CA THR A 2 7.48 -10.90 -25.71
C THR A 2 7.00 -10.21 -24.44
N THR A 3 6.34 -11.00 -23.60
CA THR A 3 5.59 -10.69 -22.39
C THR A 3 6.44 -10.02 -21.30
N LYS A 4 5.95 -8.93 -20.68
CA LYS A 4 6.49 -8.44 -19.39
C LYS A 4 5.47 -8.69 -18.27
N GLN A 5 5.68 -9.78 -17.55
CA GLN A 5 5.16 -9.94 -16.18
C GLN A 5 6.05 -9.15 -15.22
N THR A 6 5.46 -8.37 -14.30
CA THR A 6 6.13 -8.03 -13.04
C THR A 6 5.18 -8.27 -11.87
N LYS A 7 5.56 -9.24 -11.05
CA LYS A 7 4.89 -9.75 -9.86
C LYS A 7 4.86 -8.70 -8.75
N GLY A 8 3.72 -8.63 -8.03
CA GLY A 8 3.56 -8.01 -6.72
C GLY A 8 4.48 -8.63 -5.64
N PRO A 9 4.35 -8.15 -4.38
CA PRO A 9 5.48 -7.91 -3.49
C PRO A 9 6.18 -9.22 -3.11
N ARG A 10 7.47 -9.30 -3.43
CA ARG A 10 8.35 -10.36 -2.95
C ARG A 10 8.79 -10.01 -1.52
N ARG A 11 8.75 -11.02 -0.64
CA ARG A 11 9.12 -11.06 0.79
C ARG A 11 10.05 -9.92 1.27
N PRO A 12 9.88 -9.42 2.52
CA PRO A 12 10.77 -8.39 3.05
C PRO A 12 12.22 -8.85 2.88
N PRO A 13 13.07 -8.03 2.23
CA PRO A 13 14.45 -8.40 1.96
C PRO A 13 15.17 -8.70 3.28
N ASN A 14 16.02 -9.73 3.26
CA ASN A 14 16.88 -10.08 4.37
C ASN A 14 17.70 -8.84 4.78
N ILE A 15 17.43 -8.30 5.97
CA ILE A 15 17.97 -7.03 6.47
C ILE A 15 19.50 -7.00 6.38
N LYS A 16 20.15 -8.15 6.56
CA LYS A 16 21.61 -8.26 6.48
C LYS A 16 22.14 -8.08 5.05
N LYS A 17 21.46 -8.65 4.05
CA LYS A 17 21.76 -8.42 2.63
C LYS A 17 21.45 -6.98 2.20
N LEU A 18 20.46 -6.36 2.83
CA LEU A 18 20.14 -4.96 2.58
C LEU A 18 21.25 -4.06 3.12
N ALA A 19 21.68 -4.27 4.36
CA ALA A 19 22.78 -3.54 4.98
C ALA A 19 24.09 -3.67 4.17
N ASP A 20 24.49 -4.89 3.79
CA ASP A 20 25.68 -5.13 2.96
C ASP A 20 25.60 -4.43 1.58
N SER A 21 24.39 -4.20 1.07
CA SER A 21 24.14 -3.48 -0.19
C SER A 21 24.25 -1.97 -0.01
N PHE A 22 23.88 -1.42 1.15
CA PHE A 22 24.01 0.01 1.44
C PHE A 22 25.44 0.39 1.81
N ASP A 23 26.19 -0.50 2.47
CA ASP A 23 27.60 -0.26 2.83
C ASP A 23 28.54 -0.32 1.61
N ARG A 24 28.19 -1.08 0.57
CA ARG A 24 29.01 -1.22 -0.66
C ARG A 24 28.78 -0.15 -1.70
N ASN A 25 27.59 0.47 -1.71
CA ASN A 25 27.25 1.48 -2.68
C ASN A 25 27.42 2.84 -2.02
N ASP A 26 28.49 3.54 -2.40
CA ASP A 26 28.69 4.94 -2.05
C ASP A 26 27.54 5.77 -2.68
N THR A 27 26.48 5.99 -1.91
CA THR A 27 25.26 6.69 -2.34
C THR A 27 25.51 8.18 -2.63
N GLN A 28 26.73 8.68 -2.41
CA GLN A 28 27.08 10.07 -2.68
C GLN A 28 27.15 10.40 -4.19
N ASN A 29 27.31 9.38 -5.05
CA ASN A 29 27.42 9.54 -6.52
C ASN A 29 26.26 8.92 -7.32
N MET A 30 25.15 8.53 -6.66
CA MET A 30 23.96 8.11 -7.39
C MET A 30 23.31 9.33 -8.05
N GLU A 31 23.36 9.38 -9.39
CA GLU A 31 22.49 10.28 -10.15
C GLU A 31 21.05 9.92 -9.81
N TRP A 32 20.38 10.81 -9.08
CA TRP A 32 18.95 10.72 -8.85
C TRP A 32 18.29 10.91 -10.21
N GLU A 33 17.92 9.82 -10.88
CA GLU A 33 17.00 9.91 -12.01
C GLU A 33 15.68 10.47 -11.47
N GLU A 34 15.44 11.77 -11.70
CA GLU A 34 14.16 12.43 -11.51
C GLU A 34 13.13 11.71 -12.39
N THR A 35 12.60 10.62 -11.86
CA THR A 35 11.49 9.93 -12.49
C THR A 35 10.27 10.81 -12.26
N ASP A 36 9.68 11.32 -13.35
CA ASP A 36 8.38 12.01 -13.35
C ASP A 36 7.27 11.03 -12.94
N LEU A 37 7.20 10.73 -11.63
CA LEU A 37 6.14 9.97 -11.00
C LEU A 37 4.88 10.83 -11.00
N LYS A 38 4.11 10.78 -12.09
CA LYS A 38 2.78 11.38 -12.15
C LYS A 38 1.85 10.62 -11.18
N PHE A 39 1.64 11.20 -10.01
CA PHE A 39 0.70 10.69 -9.01
C PHE A 39 -0.73 11.03 -9.44
N GLU A 40 -1.36 10.13 -10.21
CA GLU A 40 -2.79 10.25 -10.52
C GLU A 40 -3.62 9.88 -9.29
N ARG A 41 -4.27 10.88 -8.68
CA ARG A 41 -5.22 10.64 -7.60
C ARG A 41 -6.54 10.17 -8.19
N PRO A 42 -7.09 9.03 -7.76
CA PRO A 42 -8.38 8.57 -8.27
C PRO A 42 -9.50 9.54 -7.86
N GLU A 43 -10.45 9.74 -8.76
CA GLU A 43 -11.69 10.46 -8.47
C GLU A 43 -12.52 9.70 -7.42
N MET A 44 -13.07 10.44 -6.45
CA MET A 44 -13.76 9.86 -5.29
C MET A 44 -15.24 10.24 -5.31
N VAL A 45 -16.12 9.23 -5.22
CA VAL A 45 -17.56 9.43 -5.05
C VAL A 45 -17.92 9.33 -3.56
N HIS A 46 -18.76 10.26 -3.09
CA HIS A 46 -19.31 10.20 -1.74
C HIS A 46 -20.53 9.29 -1.69
N VAL A 47 -20.51 8.33 -0.76
CA VAL A 47 -21.62 7.39 -0.52
C VAL A 47 -21.92 7.39 0.98
N SER A 48 -23.19 7.51 1.34
CA SER A 48 -23.64 7.35 2.73
C SER A 48 -24.27 5.97 2.91
N LEU A 49 -23.76 5.21 3.89
CA LEU A 49 -24.24 3.87 4.21
C LEU A 49 -24.52 3.76 5.71
N ARG A 50 -25.52 2.96 6.09
CA ARG A 50 -25.83 2.67 7.49
C ARG A 50 -25.21 1.32 7.86
N ILE A 51 -24.53 1.28 9.00
CA ILE A 51 -23.88 0.08 9.56
C ILE A 51 -24.40 -0.10 10.99
N PRO A 52 -24.58 -1.35 11.48
CA PRO A 52 -24.76 -1.60 12.89
C PRO A 52 -23.67 -0.93 13.74
N LYS A 53 -24.05 -0.47 14.93
CA LYS A 53 -23.15 0.27 15.81
C LYS A 53 -22.01 -0.63 16.30
N GLU A 54 -22.33 -1.88 16.56
CA GLU A 54 -21.43 -2.93 17.03
C GLU A 54 -20.31 -3.16 16.02
N ASP A 55 -20.66 -3.24 14.73
CA ASP A 55 -19.71 -3.43 13.64
C ASP A 55 -18.78 -2.22 13.49
N MET A 56 -19.31 -1.00 13.62
CA MET A 56 -18.49 0.21 13.57
C MET A 56 -17.45 0.24 14.69
N ILE A 57 -17.80 -0.24 15.89
CA ILE A 57 -16.85 -0.36 17.01
C ILE A 57 -15.73 -1.35 16.68
N VAL A 58 -16.08 -2.49 16.06
CA VAL A 58 -15.08 -3.48 15.63
C VAL A 58 -14.13 -2.88 14.60
N ILE A 59 -14.66 -2.16 13.61
CA ILE A 59 -13.87 -1.47 12.58
C ILE A 59 -12.93 -0.43 13.20
N GLN A 60 -13.41 0.37 14.15
CA GLN A 60 -12.60 1.38 14.83
C GLN A 60 -11.46 0.78 15.65
N LYS A 61 -11.64 -0.42 16.20
CA LYS A 61 -10.59 -1.15 16.93
C LYS A 61 -9.60 -1.83 16.00
N ALA A 62 -10.07 -2.35 14.86
CA ALA A 62 -9.23 -3.05 13.90
C ALA A 62 -8.34 -2.09 13.07
N ALA A 63 -8.85 -0.91 12.73
CA ALA A 63 -8.12 0.02 11.85
C ALA A 63 -6.74 0.44 12.39
N PRO A 64 -6.57 0.78 13.69
CA PRO A 64 -5.25 1.08 14.28
C PRO A 64 -4.26 -0.09 14.20
N THR A 65 -4.74 -1.34 14.31
CA THR A 65 -3.86 -2.53 14.20
C THR A 65 -3.25 -2.67 12.80
N ALA A 66 -3.89 -2.08 11.80
CA ALA A 66 -3.39 -1.99 10.42
C ALA A 66 -2.65 -0.66 10.14
N GLY A 67 -2.50 0.23 11.13
CA GLY A 67 -1.90 1.56 10.97
C GLY A 67 -2.75 2.54 10.16
N LEU A 68 -4.07 2.30 10.05
CA LEU A 68 -4.98 3.08 9.21
C LEU A 68 -6.08 3.78 10.04
N GLY A 69 -6.58 4.90 9.54
CA GLY A 69 -7.85 5.47 10.01
C GLY A 69 -9.03 4.60 9.59
N HIS A 70 -10.13 4.62 10.36
CA HIS A 70 -11.29 3.74 10.13
C HIS A 70 -11.92 3.91 8.73
N THR A 71 -11.96 5.12 8.17
CA THR A 71 -12.46 5.36 6.80
C THR A 71 -11.55 4.76 5.72
N THR A 72 -10.23 4.91 5.87
CA THR A 72 -9.23 4.29 4.98
C THR A 72 -9.28 2.77 5.08
N TYR A 73 -9.44 2.24 6.29
CA TYR A 73 -9.60 0.82 6.53
C TYR A 73 -10.86 0.26 5.86
N MET A 74 -12.00 0.94 6.00
CA MET A 74 -13.23 0.57 5.28
C MET A 74 -13.02 0.56 3.75
N ARG A 75 -12.33 1.57 3.19
CA ARG A 75 -12.00 1.61 1.76
C ARG A 75 -11.14 0.43 1.33
N MET A 76 -10.15 0.05 2.14
CA MET A 76 -9.30 -1.13 1.91
C MET A 76 -10.14 -2.41 1.86
N LEU A 77 -11.02 -2.62 2.83
CA LEU A 77 -11.90 -3.80 2.88
C LEU A 77 -12.80 -3.89 1.65
N ILE A 78 -13.41 -2.78 1.24
CA ILE A 78 -14.24 -2.72 0.03
C ILE A 78 -13.41 -3.10 -1.20
N ARG A 79 -12.20 -2.54 -1.35
CA ARG A 79 -11.32 -2.85 -2.48
C ARG A 79 -10.92 -4.33 -2.50
N GLN A 80 -10.62 -4.91 -1.34
CA GLN A 80 -10.28 -6.32 -1.20
C GLN A 80 -11.45 -7.22 -1.62
N ALA A 81 -12.67 -6.91 -1.17
CA ALA A 81 -13.87 -7.65 -1.55
C ALA A 81 -14.15 -7.61 -3.06
N LEU A 82 -13.85 -6.49 -3.73
CA LEU A 82 -13.99 -6.35 -5.18
C LEU A 82 -12.90 -7.07 -5.98
N THR A 83 -11.68 -7.18 -5.43
CA THR A 83 -10.53 -7.80 -6.12
C THR A 83 -10.42 -9.31 -5.86
N SER A 84 -11.10 -9.82 -4.82
CA SER A 84 -11.10 -11.24 -4.45
C SER A 84 -12.12 -12.10 -5.22
N LYS A 85 -12.81 -11.52 -6.20
CA LYS A 85 -13.61 -12.24 -7.21
C LYS A 85 -12.78 -12.52 -8.45
#